data_AF-A0A2N3E6D2-F1
#
_entry.id   AF-A0A2N3E6D2-F1
#
_cell.length_a   1.000
_cell.length_b   1.000
_cell.length_c   1.000
_cell.angle_alpha   90.00
_cell.angle_beta   90.00
_cell.angle_gamma   90.00
#
_symmetry.space_group_name_H-M   'P 1'
#
loop_
_entity.id
_entity.type
_entity.pdbx_description
1 polymer ?
#
loop_
_entity_poly.entity_id
_entity_poly.type
_entity_poly.pdbx_seq_one_letter_code
_entity_poly.pdbx_strand_id
1 'polypeptide(L)'
;MAMPRRIPLALCLLATPAAAQETPVDGGAWRDYVEGWTLYFEENGAPFGAESYFADDSVLWQPEGGDCAHGYWTETPRGICFIYGDGLACWRMF
;
A
#
# COMPACT_ATOMS: atom_id res chain seq x y z
N MET A 1 -53.60 12.37 -43.29
CA MET A 1 -53.14 12.78 -41.95
C MET A 1 -51.97 11.87 -41.57
N ALA A 2 -50.74 12.40 -41.53
CA ALA A 2 -49.55 11.61 -41.23
C ALA A 2 -49.25 11.68 -39.72
N MET A 3 -49.09 10.53 -39.07
CA MET A 3 -48.85 10.42 -37.63
C MET A 3 -47.35 10.62 -37.34
N PRO A 4 -46.95 11.53 -36.43
CA PRO A 4 -45.54 11.75 -36.12
C PRO A 4 -45.00 10.57 -35.31
N ARG A 5 -43.99 9.89 -35.86
CA ARG A 5 -43.32 8.73 -35.27
C ARG A 5 -42.45 9.20 -34.10
N ARG A 6 -42.93 8.99 -32.86
CA ARG A 6 -42.21 9.32 -31.63
C ARG A 6 -41.04 8.34 -31.46
N ILE A 7 -39.81 8.86 -31.58
CA ILE A 7 -38.57 8.09 -31.34
C ILE A 7 -38.36 8.06 -29.82
N PRO A 8 -38.27 6.88 -29.18
CA PRO A 8 -37.95 6.82 -27.76
C PRO A 8 -36.49 7.22 -27.56
N LEU A 9 -36.26 8.23 -26.73
CA LEU A 9 -34.93 8.65 -26.32
C LEU A 9 -34.39 7.59 -25.34
N ALA A 10 -33.58 6.67 -25.84
CA ALA A 10 -32.88 5.69 -25.02
C ALA A 10 -31.88 6.43 -24.12
N LEU A 11 -32.15 6.46 -22.81
CA LEU A 11 -31.25 7.00 -21.80
C LEU A 11 -30.12 5.98 -21.58
N CYS A 12 -29.05 6.10 -22.35
CA CYS A 12 -27.81 5.36 -22.10
C CYS A 12 -27.19 5.85 -20.79
N LEU A 13 -27.39 5.13 -19.69
CA LEU A 13 -26.56 5.28 -18.50
C LEU A 13 -25.14 4.82 -18.86
N LEU A 14 -24.29 5.77 -19.23
CA LEU A 14 -22.85 5.57 -19.29
C LEU A 14 -22.38 5.38 -17.85
N ALA A 15 -22.21 4.13 -17.43
CA ALA A 15 -21.49 3.80 -16.20
C ALA A 15 -20.02 4.19 -16.41
N THR A 16 -19.67 5.44 -16.12
CA THR A 16 -18.28 5.85 -16.07
C THR A 16 -17.62 5.12 -14.91
N PRO A 17 -16.52 4.38 -15.13
CA PRO A 17 -15.78 3.80 -14.02
C PRO A 17 -15.36 4.96 -13.12
N ALA A 18 -15.82 4.95 -11.87
CA ALA A 18 -15.27 5.82 -10.86
C ALA A 18 -13.83 5.36 -10.66
N ALA A 19 -12.87 6.09 -11.24
CA ALA A 19 -11.48 5.93 -10.89
C ALA A 19 -11.36 6.34 -9.43
N ALA A 20 -11.40 5.36 -8.53
CA ALA A 20 -10.99 5.57 -7.16
C ALA A 20 -9.50 5.91 -7.22
N GLN A 21 -9.17 7.15 -6.90
CA GLN A 21 -7.78 7.58 -6.81
C GLN A 21 -7.22 6.94 -5.54
N GLU A 22 -6.39 5.90 -5.68
CA GLU A 22 -5.67 5.34 -4.55
C GLU A 22 -4.76 6.43 -3.97
N THR A 23 -5.04 6.85 -2.74
CA THR A 23 -4.25 7.84 -2.01
C THR A 23 -3.18 7.11 -1.22
N PRO A 24 -1.90 7.50 -1.32
CA PRO A 24 -0.87 6.88 -0.50
C PRO A 24 -1.22 7.00 0.99
N VAL A 25 -0.95 5.94 1.75
CA VAL A 25 -1.06 5.99 3.21
C VAL A 25 0.00 6.95 3.78
N ASP A 26 -0.39 7.72 4.79
CA ASP A 26 0.55 8.53 5.57
C ASP A 26 1.19 7.71 6.70
N GLY A 27 2.16 8.31 7.41
CA GLY A 27 2.89 7.63 8.48
C GLY A 27 2.02 7.29 9.69
N GLY A 28 0.95 8.05 9.96
CA GLY A 28 0.02 7.74 11.04
C GLY A 28 -0.79 6.48 10.73
N ALA A 29 -1.39 6.44 9.54
CA ALA A 29 -2.12 5.27 9.04
C ALA A 29 -1.21 4.04 8.92
N TRP A 30 0.05 4.23 8.50
CA TRP A 30 1.04 3.16 8.47
C TRP A 30 1.34 2.60 9.86
N ARG A 31 1.61 3.47 10.86
CA ARG A 31 1.84 3.06 12.24
C ARG A 31 0.67 2.25 12.78
N ASP A 32 -0.56 2.77 12.63
CA ASP A 32 -1.77 2.10 13.11
C ASP A 32 -1.95 0.70 12.48
N TYR A 33 -1.48 0.52 11.24
CA TYR A 33 -1.54 -0.74 10.53
C TYR A 33 -0.47 -1.76 11.01
N VAL A 34 0.76 -1.33 11.29
CA VAL A 34 1.89 -2.24 11.51
C VAL A 34 2.32 -2.39 12.97
N GLU A 35 2.09 -1.41 13.83
CA GLU A 35 2.65 -1.38 15.18
C GLU A 35 2.26 -2.63 15.99
N GLY A 36 3.27 -3.32 16.54
CA GLY A 36 3.08 -4.53 17.33
C GLY A 36 2.88 -5.80 16.49
N TRP A 37 2.87 -5.70 15.16
CA TRP A 37 2.74 -6.83 14.25
C TRP A 37 4.08 -7.27 13.67
N THR A 38 4.11 -8.56 13.30
CA THR A 38 5.10 -9.11 12.37
C THR A 38 4.40 -9.37 11.05
N LEU A 39 4.82 -8.67 10.00
CA LEU A 39 4.35 -8.89 8.63
C LEU A 39 5.21 -9.95 7.97
N TYR A 40 4.58 -10.86 7.22
CA TYR A 40 5.25 -11.89 6.44
C TYR A 40 5.12 -11.56 4.95
N PHE A 41 6.23 -11.62 4.24
CA PHE A 41 6.33 -11.27 2.84
C PHE A 41 6.57 -12.53 2.03
N GLU A 42 5.92 -12.59 0.87
CA GLU A 42 6.12 -13.64 -0.13
C GLU A 42 6.57 -13.01 -1.44
N GLU A 43 7.48 -13.68 -2.13
CA GLU A 43 7.90 -13.34 -3.48
C GLU A 43 7.71 -14.58 -4.38
N ASN A 44 6.99 -14.43 -5.48
CA ASN A 44 6.68 -15.53 -6.41
C ASN A 44 6.03 -16.75 -5.74
N GLY A 45 5.25 -16.54 -4.66
CA GLY A 45 4.57 -17.60 -3.91
C GLY A 45 5.47 -18.39 -2.96
N ALA A 46 6.69 -17.92 -2.71
CA ALA A 46 7.59 -18.46 -1.69
C ALA A 46 7.79 -17.42 -0.57
N PRO A 47 8.02 -17.82 0.69
CA PRO A 47 8.38 -16.89 1.74
C PRO A 47 9.64 -16.11 1.35
N PHE A 48 9.63 -14.81 1.58
CA PHE A 48 10.74 -13.92 1.26
C PHE A 48 11.40 -13.37 2.53
N GLY A 49 10.58 -13.06 3.53
CA GLY A 49 11.05 -12.57 4.82
C GLY A 49 9.91 -12.18 5.73
N ALA A 50 10.25 -11.70 6.91
CA ALA A 50 9.33 -11.15 7.88
C ALA A 50 9.90 -9.85 8.47
N GLU A 51 9.01 -8.91 8.78
CA GLU A 51 9.37 -7.63 9.40
C GLU A 51 8.51 -7.41 10.64
N SER A 52 9.15 -7.24 11.79
CA SER A 52 8.46 -6.90 13.04
C SER A 52 8.56 -5.40 13.30
N TYR A 53 7.46 -4.80 13.72
CA TYR A 53 7.32 -3.36 13.91
C TYR A 53 7.04 -3.01 15.37
N PHE A 54 7.79 -2.05 15.91
CA PHE A 54 7.71 -1.65 17.31
C PHE A 54 7.18 -0.22 17.47
N ALA A 55 6.74 0.12 18.68
CA ALA A 55 6.08 1.38 18.99
C ALA A 55 7.00 2.63 18.88
N ASP A 56 8.32 2.44 18.88
CA ASP A 56 9.32 3.49 18.76
C ASP A 56 9.84 3.69 17.33
N ASP A 57 9.09 3.20 16.34
CA ASP A 57 9.43 3.21 14.91
C ASP A 57 10.62 2.34 14.53
N SER A 58 11.15 1.55 15.47
CA SER A 58 12.13 0.53 15.15
C SER A 58 11.47 -0.65 14.44
N VAL A 59 12.27 -1.32 13.60
CA VAL A 59 11.89 -2.53 12.88
C VAL A 59 12.97 -3.59 12.99
N LEU A 60 12.55 -4.84 12.89
CA LEU A 60 13.44 -5.99 12.78
C LEU A 60 13.08 -6.77 11.52
N TRP A 61 13.93 -6.66 10.50
CA TRP A 61 13.82 -7.41 9.26
C TRP A 61 14.55 -8.74 9.35
N GLN A 62 13.91 -9.81 8.92
CA GLN A 62 14.55 -11.12 8.75
C GLN A 62 14.21 -11.66 7.35
N PRO A 63 15.18 -11.79 6.44
CA PRO A 63 14.96 -12.52 5.20
C PRO A 63 14.78 -14.02 5.50
N GLU A 64 14.12 -14.76 4.61
CA GLU A 64 13.89 -16.20 4.80
C GLU A 64 15.20 -16.94 5.11
N GLY A 65 15.29 -17.55 6.30
CA GLY A 65 16.45 -18.32 6.75
C GLY A 65 17.71 -17.48 7.09
N GLY A 66 17.65 -16.16 7.06
CA GLY A 66 18.77 -15.28 7.36
C GLY A 66 18.75 -14.70 8.79
N ASP A 67 19.78 -13.92 9.09
CA ASP A 67 19.91 -13.19 10.34
C ASP A 67 19.05 -11.93 10.36
N CYS A 68 18.68 -11.50 11.57
CA CYS A 68 17.88 -10.29 11.75
C CYS A 68 18.72 -9.01 11.54
N ALA A 69 18.13 -8.04 10.86
CA ALA A 69 18.65 -6.69 10.69
C ALA A 69 17.76 -5.68 11.43
N HIS A 70 18.36 -4.89 12.31
CA HIS A 70 17.67 -3.79 13.00
C HIS A 70 17.63 -2.55 12.12
N GLY A 71 16.47 -1.88 12.11
CA GLY A 71 16.29 -0.64 11.38
C GLY A 71 15.26 0.27 12.02
N TYR A 72 14.93 1.33 11.30
CA TYR A 72 13.86 2.26 11.64
C TYR A 72 13.06 2.59 10.39
N TRP A 73 11.80 2.94 10.56
CA TRP A 73 11.00 3.50 9.48
C TRP A 73 10.69 4.98 9.75
N THR A 74 10.45 5.73 8.68
CA THR A 74 10.06 7.14 8.75
C THR A 74 9.25 7.55 7.54
N GLU A 75 8.32 8.49 7.70
CA GLU A 75 7.60 9.09 6.58
C GLU A 75 8.44 10.21 5.94
N THR A 76 8.47 10.21 4.62
CA THR A 76 9.09 11.28 3.82
C THR A 76 8.20 11.66 2.63
N PRO A 77 8.50 12.74 1.88
CA PRO A 77 7.80 13.02 0.62
C PRO A 77 7.88 11.89 -0.43
N ARG A 78 8.77 10.90 -0.25
CA ARG A 78 8.91 9.72 -1.10
C ARG A 78 7.99 8.57 -0.69
N GLY A 79 7.34 8.65 0.48
CA GLY A 79 6.53 7.59 1.09
C GLY A 79 7.10 7.13 2.43
N ILE A 80 6.79 5.90 2.82
CA ILE A 80 7.33 5.23 3.99
C ILE A 80 8.73 4.71 3.63
N CYS A 81 9.74 5.16 4.36
CA CYS A 81 11.13 4.82 4.14
C CYS A 81 11.69 3.99 5.30
N PHE A 82 12.53 3.02 4.97
CA PHE A 82 13.18 2.10 5.89
C PHE A 82 14.68 2.30 5.83
N ILE A 83 15.30 2.35 7.00
CA ILE A 83 16.71 2.63 7.20
C ILE A 83 17.35 1.44 7.89
N TYR A 84 18.34 0.84 7.23
CA TYR A 84 19.10 -0.31 7.71
C TYR A 84 20.60 -0.03 7.51
N GLY A 85 21.34 0.19 8.61
CA GLY A 85 22.73 0.66 8.51
C GLY A 85 22.82 1.97 7.72
N ASP A 86 23.61 1.98 6.64
CA ASP A 86 23.74 3.12 5.71
C ASP A 86 22.72 3.10 4.55
N GLY A 87 21.85 2.07 4.50
CA GLY A 87 20.87 1.89 3.44
C GLY A 87 19.55 2.64 3.70
N LEU A 88 18.94 3.16 2.63
CA LEU A 88 17.63 3.80 2.64
C LEU A 88 16.77 3.26 1.49
N ALA A 89 15.63 2.67 1.80
CA ALA A 89 14.64 2.21 0.83
C ALA A 89 13.29 2.87 1.08
N CYS A 90 12.60 3.37 0.05
CA CYS A 90 11.33 4.09 0.21
C CYS A 90 10.24 3.53 -0.70
N TRP A 91 9.06 3.37 -0.14
CA TRP A 91 7.90 2.77 -0.81
C TRP A 91 6.67 3.65 -0.59
N ARG A 92 5.83 3.77 -1.62
CA ARG A 92 4.48 4.31 -1.46
C ARG A 92 3.55 3.13 -1.24
N MET A 93 2.95 3.08 -0.06
CA MET A 93 1.84 2.17 0.23
C MET A 93 0.54 2.94 -0.01
N PHE A 94 -0.50 2.24 -0.44
CA PHE A 94 -1.79 2.80 -0.84
C PHE A 94 -2.92 2.05 -0.14
#